data_AF-A0A133VMC9-F1
#
_entry.id   AF-A0A133VMC9-F1
#
_cell.length_a   1.000
_cell.length_b   1.000
_cell.length_c   1.000
_cell.angle_alpha   90.00
_cell.angle_beta   90.00
_cell.angle_gamma   90.00
#
_symmetry.space_group_name_H-M   'P 1'
#
loop_
_entity.id
_entity.type
_entity.pdbx_description
1 polymer ?
#
loop_
_entity_poly.entity_id
_entity_poly.type
_entity_poly.pdbx_seq_one_letter_code
_entity_poly.pdbx_strand_id
1 'polypeptide(L)'
;MGDKMPNIVTTNMMIKEKAKLLLELFANRRDIYAVQWCDGEKHGYRAVRDRLTVERVEKHIRGEITLAFYALGKNSKAKWMAIDADTTKIGEFEEIIGRYKELNLPRPIMEFSGRRGYHYIFLLDKPVAGWKAKALGEAITKKHEVFPKGSESSSDTSSPGSCLKIPLGVHQVSQECSVLVNRHFEKIDNPWERLRNVKKIDISDYQSLLGRKKRNSKGTATDFEIGVLRPCTEKALKGGAKLGARNTMGHIICCELRRLGLSKKEAGVALSCWDLRNEKRLGKKELYKILESAYSGDQYKYSCSRLKKTLECVGRENCRFIQEVRRKKKEREKS
;
A
#
# COMPACT_ATOMS: atom_id res chain seq x y z
N MET A 1 0.76 19.46 34.75
CA MET A 1 -0.38 18.56 34.52
C MET A 1 -0.65 18.54 33.03
N GLY A 2 -0.42 17.40 32.36
CA GLY A 2 -0.68 17.27 30.93
C GLY A 2 -2.14 16.89 30.72
N ASP A 3 -2.89 17.75 30.03
CA ASP A 3 -4.23 17.45 29.56
C ASP A 3 -4.18 16.23 28.63
N LYS A 4 -4.56 15.08 29.19
CA LYS A 4 -4.94 13.91 28.40
C LYS A 4 -6.25 14.27 27.71
N MET A 5 -6.17 14.65 26.44
CA MET A 5 -7.35 14.72 25.58
C MET A 5 -8.09 13.37 25.66
N PRO A 6 -9.40 13.37 25.96
CA PRO A 6 -10.14 12.13 26.10
C PRO A 6 -10.17 11.38 24.76
N ASN A 7 -9.97 10.06 24.83
CA ASN A 7 -10.24 9.13 23.75
C ASN A 7 -11.73 9.20 23.38
N ILE A 8 -12.09 10.16 22.53
CA ILE A 8 -13.40 10.21 21.89
C ILE A 8 -13.41 9.07 20.88
N VAL A 9 -14.16 8.02 21.22
CA VAL A 9 -14.56 6.94 20.32
C VAL A 9 -15.16 7.60 19.06
N THR A 10 -14.42 7.61 17.95
CA THR A 10 -14.78 8.40 16.75
C THR A 10 -15.89 7.77 15.92
N THR A 11 -16.46 6.64 16.36
CA THR A 11 -17.63 5.99 15.75
C THR A 11 -18.82 6.96 15.68
N ASN A 12 -18.90 7.91 16.62
CA ASN A 12 -20.00 8.88 16.74
C ASN A 12 -19.76 10.24 16.07
N MET A 13 -18.73 10.38 15.21
CA MET A 13 -18.52 11.64 14.49
C MET A 13 -19.71 11.97 13.57
N MET A 14 -20.25 13.19 13.71
CA MET A 14 -21.22 13.72 12.77
C MET A 14 -20.59 13.86 11.38
N ILE A 15 -21.39 13.73 10.32
CA ILE A 15 -20.88 13.81 8.94
C ILE A 15 -20.15 15.13 8.65
N LYS A 16 -20.63 16.23 9.24
CA LYS A 16 -20.00 17.55 9.15
C LYS A 16 -18.59 17.57 9.75
N GLU A 17 -18.37 16.86 10.84
CA GLU A 17 -17.04 16.75 11.48
C GLU A 17 -16.10 15.88 10.64
N LYS A 18 -16.61 14.79 10.07
CA LYS A 18 -15.88 13.94 9.12
C LYS A 18 -15.44 14.72 7.90
N ALA A 19 -16.33 15.53 7.34
CA ALA A 19 -16.06 16.41 6.21
C ALA A 19 -15.01 17.48 6.53
N LYS A 20 -15.10 18.12 7.71
CA LYS A 20 -14.09 19.08 8.18
C LYS A 20 -12.71 18.42 8.33
N LEU A 21 -12.64 17.20 8.87
CA LEU A 21 -11.39 16.45 9.01
C LEU A 21 -10.75 16.17 7.65
N LEU A 22 -11.51 15.70 6.65
CA LEU A 22 -10.96 15.48 5.30
C LEU A 22 -10.45 16.78 4.67
N LEU A 23 -11.17 17.90 4.84
CA LEU A 23 -10.71 19.20 4.35
C LEU A 23 -9.41 19.65 5.03
N GLU A 24 -9.30 19.45 6.33
CA GLU A 24 -8.09 19.83 7.08
C GLU A 24 -6.86 19.07 6.58
N LEU A 25 -6.98 17.74 6.49
CA LEU A 25 -5.89 16.83 6.15
C LEU A 25 -5.50 16.92 4.66
N PHE A 26 -6.47 17.01 3.75
CA PHE A 26 -6.20 16.82 2.32
C PHE A 26 -6.32 18.07 1.46
N ALA A 27 -7.06 19.11 1.87
CA ALA A 27 -7.24 20.28 1.00
C ALA A 27 -6.01 21.21 1.05
N ASN A 28 -5.25 21.25 -0.05
CA ASN A 28 -4.15 22.22 -0.25
C ASN A 28 -4.65 23.59 -0.72
N ARG A 29 -5.80 23.62 -1.39
CA ARG A 29 -6.50 24.82 -1.85
C ARG A 29 -8.01 24.59 -1.80
N ARG A 30 -8.78 25.69 -1.87
CA ARG A 30 -10.24 25.65 -1.74
C ARG A 30 -10.99 26.38 -2.84
N ASP A 31 -10.28 26.97 -3.80
CA ASP A 31 -10.85 27.70 -4.94
C ASP A 31 -11.11 26.80 -6.16
N ILE A 32 -10.61 25.57 -6.14
CA ILE A 32 -10.80 24.57 -7.20
C ILE A 32 -10.65 23.16 -6.60
N TYR A 33 -11.43 22.23 -7.14
CA TYR A 33 -11.36 20.80 -6.82
C TYR A 33 -11.76 20.01 -8.07
N ALA A 34 -11.61 18.70 -8.05
CA ALA A 34 -12.03 17.85 -9.15
C ALA A 34 -13.16 16.90 -8.73
N VAL A 35 -14.06 16.60 -9.67
CA VAL A 35 -15.16 15.65 -9.48
C VAL A 35 -15.01 14.53 -10.50
N GLN A 36 -15.18 13.28 -10.06
CA GLN A 36 -15.24 12.14 -10.96
C GLN A 36 -16.46 12.26 -11.86
N TRP A 37 -16.28 12.09 -13.16
CA TRP A 37 -17.36 11.96 -14.13
C TRP A 37 -17.30 10.58 -14.76
N CYS A 38 -18.46 10.08 -15.19
CA CYS A 38 -18.63 8.84 -15.91
C CYS A 38 -19.67 9.07 -17.01
N ASP A 39 -19.37 8.65 -18.23
CA ASP A 39 -20.26 8.68 -19.39
C ASP A 39 -20.04 7.38 -20.19
N GLY A 40 -20.92 6.40 -19.97
CA GLY A 40 -20.71 5.02 -20.42
C GLY A 40 -19.39 4.45 -19.89
N GLU A 41 -18.52 4.00 -20.80
CA GLU A 41 -17.18 3.48 -20.45
C GLU A 41 -16.15 4.57 -20.16
N LYS A 42 -16.40 5.81 -20.63
CA LYS A 42 -15.49 6.94 -20.43
C LYS A 42 -15.67 7.47 -19.02
N HIS A 43 -14.55 7.72 -18.36
CA HIS A 43 -14.54 8.25 -17.00
C HIS A 43 -13.25 9.03 -16.77
N GLY A 44 -13.29 9.91 -15.79
CA GLY A 44 -12.13 10.70 -15.41
C GLY A 44 -12.46 11.69 -14.32
N TYR A 45 -11.59 12.67 -14.15
CA TYR A 45 -11.79 13.77 -13.22
C TYR A 45 -11.87 15.07 -13.99
N ARG A 46 -12.90 15.88 -13.72
CA ARG A 46 -13.06 17.22 -14.28
C ARG A 46 -12.83 18.26 -13.21
N ALA A 47 -12.09 19.30 -13.55
CA ALA A 47 -11.90 20.45 -12.68
C ALA A 47 -13.23 21.20 -12.50
N VAL A 48 -13.54 21.58 -11.27
CA VAL A 48 -14.65 22.48 -10.95
C VAL A 48 -14.08 23.71 -10.24
N ARG A 49 -14.19 24.85 -10.93
CA ARG A 49 -13.68 26.17 -10.49
C ARG A 49 -14.71 26.83 -9.57
N ASP A 50 -14.85 26.28 -8.38
CA ASP A 50 -15.75 26.77 -7.37
C ASP A 50 -15.16 26.51 -5.98
N ARG A 51 -15.73 27.16 -4.96
CA ARG A 51 -15.34 26.98 -3.57
C ARG A 51 -15.59 25.53 -3.15
N LEU A 52 -14.54 24.89 -2.66
CA LEU A 52 -14.60 23.61 -1.96
C LEU A 52 -15.19 23.83 -0.55
N THR A 53 -16.44 23.43 -0.35
CA THR A 53 -17.19 23.60 0.91
C THR A 53 -17.25 22.30 1.72
N VAL A 54 -17.62 22.42 3.00
CA VAL A 54 -17.89 21.27 3.87
C VAL A 54 -19.01 20.42 3.27
N GLU A 55 -20.08 21.04 2.78
CA GLU A 55 -21.22 20.34 2.16
C GLU A 55 -20.80 19.46 0.98
N ARG A 56 -19.91 19.94 0.10
CA ARG A 56 -19.39 19.13 -1.01
C ARG A 56 -18.68 17.87 -0.50
N VAL A 57 -17.91 17.99 0.58
CA VAL A 57 -17.24 16.83 1.19
C VAL A 57 -18.22 15.92 1.91
N GLU A 58 -19.31 16.44 2.48
CA GLU A 58 -20.39 15.58 2.99
C GLU A 58 -21.03 14.75 1.87
N LYS A 59 -21.33 15.36 0.71
CA LYS A 59 -21.82 14.63 -0.48
C LYS A 59 -20.84 13.55 -0.93
N HIS A 60 -19.54 13.80 -0.81
CA HIS A 60 -18.52 12.79 -1.07
C HIS A 60 -18.60 11.59 -0.12
N ILE A 61 -18.72 11.86 1.18
CA ILE A 61 -18.83 10.82 2.21
C ILE A 61 -20.13 10.00 2.04
N ARG A 62 -21.22 10.64 1.58
CA ARG A 62 -22.49 9.96 1.26
C ARG A 62 -22.45 9.17 -0.06
N GLY A 63 -21.39 9.32 -0.87
CA GLY A 63 -21.27 8.66 -2.17
C GLY A 63 -21.98 9.37 -3.33
N GLU A 64 -22.63 10.52 -3.08
CA GLU A 64 -23.36 11.30 -4.08
C GLU A 64 -22.43 11.89 -5.15
N ILE A 65 -21.20 12.24 -4.76
CA ILE A 65 -20.14 12.71 -5.67
C ILE A 65 -18.80 12.09 -5.28
N THR A 66 -17.84 12.08 -6.20
CA THR A 66 -16.47 11.60 -5.89
C THR A 66 -15.47 12.71 -6.11
N LEU A 67 -14.90 13.21 -5.01
CA LEU A 67 -13.98 14.34 -5.02
C LEU A 67 -12.53 13.87 -5.16
N ALA A 68 -11.77 14.63 -5.94
CA ALA A 68 -10.32 14.61 -5.95
C ALA A 68 -9.78 16.00 -5.62
N PHE A 69 -8.75 16.06 -4.78
CA PHE A 69 -8.10 17.30 -4.38
C PHE A 69 -6.76 17.47 -5.08
N TYR A 70 -6.46 18.70 -5.48
CA TYR A 70 -5.18 19.04 -6.09
C TYR A 70 -4.04 18.90 -5.08
N ALA A 71 -2.94 18.26 -5.53
CA ALA A 71 -1.79 17.95 -4.70
C ALA A 71 -1.00 19.19 -4.27
N LEU A 72 -1.16 20.32 -4.98
CA LEU A 72 -0.51 21.59 -4.69
C LEU A 72 -1.51 22.69 -4.39
N GLY A 73 -1.15 23.56 -3.44
CA GLY A 73 -1.82 24.84 -3.18
C GLY A 73 -1.34 25.92 -4.15
N LYS A 74 -1.91 27.13 -4.04
CA LYS A 74 -1.56 28.28 -4.90
C LYS A 74 -0.09 28.72 -4.82
N ASN A 75 0.59 28.38 -3.72
CA ASN A 75 1.99 28.70 -3.47
C ASN A 75 2.92 27.51 -3.79
N SER A 76 2.48 26.57 -4.62
CA SER A 76 3.22 25.35 -4.95
C SER A 76 3.63 24.51 -3.73
N LYS A 77 2.88 24.60 -2.62
CA LYS A 77 3.11 23.78 -1.42
C LYS A 77 2.12 22.62 -1.31
N ALA A 78 2.58 21.51 -0.75
CA ALA A 78 1.82 20.29 -0.51
C ALA A 78 1.73 19.99 1.00
N LYS A 79 0.54 19.63 1.47
CA LYS A 79 0.28 19.07 2.81
C LYS A 79 0.47 17.56 2.87
N TRP A 80 0.54 16.91 1.72
CA TRP A 80 0.68 15.48 1.59
C TRP A 80 1.41 15.15 0.29
N MET A 81 1.98 13.96 0.26
CA MET A 81 2.39 13.30 -0.98
C MET A 81 1.69 11.96 -1.06
N ALA A 82 1.47 11.45 -2.28
CA ALA A 82 0.83 10.17 -2.45
C ALA A 82 1.49 9.34 -3.54
N ILE A 83 1.34 8.02 -3.42
CA ILE A 83 1.66 7.05 -4.46
C ILE A 83 0.35 6.39 -4.88
N ASP A 84 0.03 6.47 -6.16
CA ASP A 84 -1.08 5.74 -6.75
C ASP A 84 -0.58 4.44 -7.37
N ALA A 85 -0.78 3.35 -6.63
CA ALA A 85 -0.34 2.03 -7.02
C ALA A 85 -1.49 1.27 -7.69
N ASP A 86 -1.69 1.55 -8.97
CA ASP A 86 -2.64 0.86 -9.87
C ASP A 86 -2.14 -0.54 -10.27
N THR A 87 -1.90 -1.37 -9.26
CA THR A 87 -1.40 -2.72 -9.43
C THR A 87 -2.18 -3.70 -8.56
N THR A 88 -2.17 -4.96 -8.96
CA THR A 88 -2.68 -6.09 -8.18
C THR A 88 -1.56 -7.05 -7.77
N LYS A 89 -0.31 -6.72 -8.10
CA LYS A 89 0.86 -7.55 -7.82
C LYS A 89 1.37 -7.27 -6.42
N ILE A 90 1.31 -8.28 -5.55
CA ILE A 90 1.72 -8.18 -4.15
C ILE A 90 3.18 -7.68 -4.00
N GLY A 91 4.10 -8.15 -4.84
CA GLY A 91 5.51 -7.75 -4.75
C GLY A 91 5.76 -6.25 -4.98
N GLU A 92 4.89 -5.57 -5.74
CA GLU A 92 5.00 -4.11 -5.95
C GLU A 92 4.53 -3.34 -4.70
N PHE A 93 3.52 -3.86 -3.99
CA PHE A 93 3.12 -3.32 -2.69
C PHE A 93 4.18 -3.54 -1.61
N GLU A 94 4.78 -4.74 -1.56
CA GLU A 94 5.87 -5.05 -0.63
C GLU A 94 7.09 -4.16 -0.85
N GLU A 95 7.39 -3.80 -2.10
CA GLU A 95 8.46 -2.86 -2.45
C GLU A 95 8.19 -1.47 -1.85
N ILE A 96 6.98 -0.92 -2.02
CA ILE A 96 6.59 0.36 -1.41
C ILE A 96 6.69 0.26 0.12
N ILE A 97 6.18 -0.83 0.72
CA ILE A 97 6.18 -1.03 2.17
C ILE A 97 7.59 -1.15 2.74
N GLY A 98 8.46 -1.91 2.08
CA GLY A 98 9.86 -2.04 2.46
C GLY A 98 10.57 -0.69 2.37
N ARG A 99 10.31 0.07 1.31
CA ARG A 99 11.05 1.29 1.05
C ARG A 99 10.74 2.43 2.03
N TYR A 100 9.46 2.66 2.39
CA TYR A 100 9.19 3.68 3.41
C TYR A 100 9.69 3.26 4.81
N LYS A 101 9.76 1.95 5.11
CA LYS A 101 10.37 1.44 6.36
C LYS A 101 11.88 1.68 6.39
N GLU A 102 12.58 1.42 5.29
CA GLU A 102 14.02 1.69 5.17
C GLU A 102 14.34 3.18 5.38
N LEU A 103 13.49 4.06 4.86
CA LEU A 103 13.58 5.51 5.05
C LEU A 103 13.15 5.97 6.46
N ASN A 104 12.72 5.03 7.32
CA ASN A 104 12.22 5.30 8.67
C ASN A 104 11.06 6.33 8.67
N LEU A 105 10.17 6.23 7.67
CA LEU A 105 9.01 7.08 7.55
C LEU A 105 7.85 6.52 8.38
N PRO A 106 6.98 7.39 8.95
CA PRO A 106 5.75 6.94 9.56
C PRO A 106 4.86 6.27 8.52
N ARG A 107 4.00 5.38 9.02
CA ARG A 107 3.13 4.60 8.16
C ARG A 107 2.09 5.49 7.45
N PRO A 108 1.95 5.38 6.11
CA PRO A 108 0.99 6.17 5.36
C PRO A 108 -0.45 5.78 5.69
N ILE A 109 -1.37 6.61 5.21
CA ILE A 109 -2.76 6.22 4.99
C ILE A 109 -2.75 5.29 3.77
N MET A 110 -3.20 4.05 3.96
CA MET A 110 -3.37 3.09 2.87
C MET A 110 -4.86 3.01 2.58
N GLU A 111 -5.24 3.25 1.33
CA GLU A 111 -6.63 3.24 0.89
C GLU A 111 -6.76 2.33 -0.32
N PHE A 112 -7.69 1.37 -0.30
CA PHE A 112 -8.13 0.74 -1.55
C PHE A 112 -9.00 1.74 -2.30
N SER A 113 -8.62 2.07 -3.55
CA SER A 113 -9.24 3.16 -4.30
C SER A 113 -10.69 2.87 -4.73
N GLY A 114 -11.17 1.65 -4.52
CA GLY A 114 -12.50 1.20 -4.92
C GLY A 114 -12.54 0.58 -6.31
N ARG A 115 -11.40 0.41 -7.00
CA ARG A 115 -11.38 -0.24 -8.33
C ARG A 115 -10.21 -1.18 -8.55
N ARG A 116 -9.00 -0.67 -8.75
CA ARG A 116 -7.85 -1.46 -9.24
C ARG A 116 -6.64 -1.45 -8.32
N GLY A 117 -6.45 -0.38 -7.55
CA GLY A 117 -5.20 -0.10 -6.87
C GLY A 117 -5.36 0.45 -5.46
N TYR A 118 -4.22 0.82 -4.88
CA TYR A 118 -4.14 1.43 -3.56
C TYR A 118 -3.46 2.79 -3.63
N HIS A 119 -4.00 3.74 -2.86
CA HIS A 119 -3.30 4.97 -2.57
C HIS A 119 -2.50 4.83 -1.27
N TYR A 120 -1.25 5.26 -1.31
CA TYR A 120 -0.40 5.42 -0.13
C TYR A 120 -0.19 6.91 0.08
N ILE A 121 -0.91 7.50 1.03
CA ILE A 121 -0.90 8.94 1.29
C ILE A 121 -0.10 9.23 2.56
N PHE A 122 0.96 10.01 2.42
CA PHE A 122 1.79 10.48 3.52
C PHE A 122 1.45 11.92 3.83
N LEU A 123 0.96 12.19 5.04
CA LEU A 123 0.70 13.55 5.50
C LEU A 123 1.99 14.20 5.99
N LEU A 124 2.12 15.49 5.73
CA LEU A 124 3.26 16.30 6.13
C LEU A 124 2.87 17.16 7.33
N ASP A 125 3.81 17.35 8.26
CA ASP A 125 3.61 18.11 9.50
C ASP A 125 3.23 19.57 9.21
N LYS A 126 3.85 20.15 8.19
CA LYS A 126 3.60 21.48 7.63
C LYS A 126 3.58 21.42 6.10
N PRO A 127 2.94 22.38 5.41
CA PRO A 127 3.01 22.46 3.96
C PRO A 127 4.45 22.66 3.47
N VAL A 128 4.90 21.82 2.54
CA VAL A 128 6.27 21.84 2.00
C VAL A 128 6.27 22.16 0.51
N ALA A 129 7.39 22.62 -0.04
CA ALA A 129 7.52 22.84 -1.48
C ALA A 129 7.22 21.57 -2.27
N GLY A 130 6.45 21.69 -3.37
CA GLY A 130 5.96 20.56 -4.17
C GLY A 130 7.07 19.63 -4.65
N TRP A 131 8.23 20.18 -5.04
CA TRP A 131 9.39 19.39 -5.44
C TRP A 131 9.91 18.47 -4.31
N LYS A 132 9.88 18.89 -3.04
CA LYS A 132 10.29 18.05 -1.89
C LYS A 132 9.31 16.89 -1.69
N ALA A 133 8.00 17.18 -1.80
CA ALA A 133 6.96 16.17 -1.70
C ALA A 133 7.04 15.13 -2.82
N LYS A 134 7.25 15.59 -4.06
CA LYS A 134 7.47 14.72 -5.23
C LYS A 134 8.72 13.86 -5.06
N ALA A 135 9.85 14.47 -4.73
CA ALA A 135 11.11 13.75 -4.63
C ALA A 135 11.12 12.73 -3.47
N LEU A 136 10.38 12.97 -2.38
CA LEU A 136 10.13 11.97 -1.35
C LEU A 136 9.41 10.73 -1.90
N GLY A 137 8.40 10.93 -2.75
CA GLY A 137 7.68 9.83 -3.39
C GLY A 137 8.53 9.06 -4.38
N GLU A 138 9.32 9.76 -5.20
CA GLU A 138 10.24 9.14 -6.15
C GLU A 138 11.37 8.37 -5.46
N ALA A 139 11.74 8.75 -4.23
CA ALA A 139 12.65 7.99 -3.39
C ALA A 139 12.03 6.68 -2.86
N ILE A 140 10.69 6.59 -2.82
CA ILE A 140 9.94 5.39 -2.43
C ILE A 140 9.68 4.49 -3.64
N THR A 141 9.32 5.04 -4.79
CA THR A 141 9.04 4.24 -5.98
C THR A 141 9.32 4.98 -7.28
N LYS A 142 9.78 4.23 -8.29
CA LYS A 142 9.90 4.70 -9.68
C LYS A 142 8.88 4.04 -10.62
N LYS A 143 8.06 3.12 -10.10
CA LYS A 143 7.14 2.29 -10.89
C LYS A 143 5.71 2.78 -10.88
N HIS A 144 5.33 3.51 -9.84
CA HIS A 144 3.96 3.98 -9.62
C HIS A 144 3.89 5.49 -9.72
N GLU A 145 2.70 6.01 -10.02
CA GLU A 145 2.52 7.45 -10.12
C GLU A 145 2.68 8.10 -8.75
N VAL A 146 3.46 9.18 -8.71
CA VAL A 146 3.70 9.97 -7.52
C VAL A 146 2.99 11.31 -7.65
N PHE A 147 2.34 11.72 -6.55
CA PHE A 147 1.67 13.00 -6.42
C PHE A 147 2.36 13.84 -5.34
N PRO A 148 2.65 15.12 -5.61
CA PRO A 148 2.36 15.85 -6.85
C PRO A 148 3.21 15.37 -8.04
N LYS A 149 2.63 15.36 -9.26
CA LYS A 149 3.36 14.99 -10.50
C LYS A 149 4.37 16.06 -10.93
N GLY A 150 4.09 17.32 -10.62
CA GLY A 150 4.94 18.49 -10.87
C GLY A 150 5.42 19.15 -9.59
N SER A 151 6.45 20.00 -9.68
CA SER A 151 7.00 20.77 -8.56
C SER A 151 6.23 22.06 -8.28
N GLU A 152 5.53 22.59 -9.28
CA GLU A 152 4.87 23.89 -9.24
C GLU A 152 3.38 23.76 -9.56
N SER A 153 2.57 24.57 -8.87
CA SER A 153 1.19 24.78 -9.26
C SER A 153 1.16 25.66 -10.51
N SER A 154 0.43 25.23 -11.54
CA SER A 154 0.13 26.11 -12.65
C SER A 154 -0.59 27.37 -12.14
N SER A 155 -0.10 28.54 -12.57
CA SER A 155 -0.83 29.81 -12.46
C SER A 155 -2.06 29.82 -13.37
N ASP A 156 -2.02 29.03 -14.45
CA ASP A 156 -3.13 28.81 -15.34
C ASP A 156 -4.14 27.83 -14.72
N THR A 157 -5.32 28.34 -14.41
CA THR A 157 -6.45 27.55 -13.90
C THR A 157 -7.02 26.58 -14.94
N SER A 158 -6.60 26.65 -16.21
CA SER A 158 -6.90 25.66 -17.25
C SER A 158 -6.28 24.29 -16.96
N SER A 159 -5.07 24.28 -16.35
CA SER A 159 -4.33 23.07 -15.99
C SER A 159 -3.88 23.13 -14.52
N PRO A 160 -4.80 22.98 -13.55
CA PRO A 160 -4.55 23.19 -12.11
C PRO A 160 -3.55 22.21 -11.45
N GLY A 161 -2.91 21.34 -12.22
CA GLY A 161 -1.96 20.33 -11.78
C GLY A 161 -2.62 18.99 -11.47
N SER A 162 -1.84 18.07 -10.89
CA SER A 162 -2.30 16.72 -10.55
C SER A 162 -3.22 16.72 -9.32
N CYS A 163 -4.33 15.98 -9.39
CA CYS A 163 -5.21 15.73 -8.26
C CYS A 163 -5.30 14.24 -7.95
N LEU A 164 -5.65 13.91 -6.71
CA LEU A 164 -5.89 12.54 -6.24
C LEU A 164 -7.27 12.48 -5.60
N LYS A 165 -8.00 11.39 -5.86
CA LYS A 165 -9.26 11.08 -5.16
C LYS A 165 -9.03 11.06 -3.65
N ILE A 166 -9.89 11.73 -2.88
CA ILE A 166 -9.78 11.68 -1.41
C ILE A 166 -10.39 10.39 -0.85
N PRO A 167 -9.96 9.93 0.34
CA PRO A 167 -10.45 8.68 0.92
C PRO A 167 -11.91 8.72 1.35
N LEU A 168 -12.50 7.53 1.47
CA LEU A 168 -13.81 7.28 2.10
C LEU A 168 -15.02 7.80 1.32
N GLY A 169 -14.91 7.86 -0.01
CA GLY A 169 -16.06 8.00 -0.90
C GLY A 169 -16.30 6.75 -1.75
N VAL A 170 -17.32 6.82 -2.61
CA VAL A 170 -17.65 5.78 -3.59
C VAL A 170 -16.87 6.01 -4.89
N HIS A 171 -16.41 4.96 -5.56
CA HIS A 171 -15.81 5.10 -6.89
C HIS A 171 -16.89 4.96 -7.97
N GLN A 172 -17.17 6.00 -8.75
CA GLN A 172 -18.38 6.08 -9.59
C GLN A 172 -18.45 5.05 -10.72
N VAL A 173 -17.32 4.48 -11.17
CA VAL A 173 -17.35 3.45 -12.23
C VAL A 173 -17.64 2.07 -11.67
N SER A 174 -17.08 1.74 -10.51
CA SER A 174 -17.22 0.41 -9.90
C SER A 174 -18.35 0.35 -8.89
N GLN A 175 -18.85 1.51 -8.45
CA GLN A 175 -19.84 1.67 -7.39
C GLN A 175 -19.39 1.10 -6.03
N GLU A 176 -18.09 0.80 -5.89
CA GLU A 176 -17.51 0.30 -4.66
C GLU A 176 -17.05 1.44 -3.75
N CYS A 177 -17.28 1.26 -2.46
CA CYS A 177 -16.74 2.17 -1.45
C CYS A 177 -15.22 2.02 -1.36
N SER A 178 -14.52 3.14 -1.37
CA SER A 178 -13.13 3.15 -0.95
C SER A 178 -13.00 2.94 0.54
N VAL A 179 -11.97 2.18 0.93
CA VAL A 179 -11.78 1.77 2.31
C VAL A 179 -10.33 2.00 2.73
N LEU A 180 -10.15 2.53 3.94
CA LEU A 180 -8.83 2.52 4.56
C LEU A 180 -8.48 1.11 4.97
N VAL A 181 -7.23 0.73 4.70
CA VAL A 181 -6.72 -0.60 4.99
C VAL A 181 -5.52 -0.57 5.91
N ASN A 182 -5.33 -1.67 6.64
CA ASN A 182 -4.17 -1.85 7.48
C ASN A 182 -2.94 -2.31 6.65
N ARG A 183 -1.81 -2.62 7.29
CA ARG A 183 -0.56 -3.00 6.60
C ARG A 183 -0.68 -4.36 5.90
N HIS A 184 -1.73 -5.11 6.26
CA HIS A 184 -2.09 -6.40 5.73
C HIS A 184 -3.23 -6.28 4.70
N PHE A 185 -3.55 -5.07 4.23
CA PHE A 185 -4.61 -4.76 3.27
C PHE A 185 -6.03 -5.09 3.75
N GLU A 186 -6.21 -5.23 5.07
CA GLU A 186 -7.53 -5.49 5.66
C GLU A 186 -8.22 -4.18 5.98
N LYS A 187 -9.53 -4.11 5.74
CA LYS A 187 -10.35 -2.94 6.07
C LYS A 187 -10.17 -2.54 7.54
N ILE A 188 -10.02 -1.24 7.78
CA ILE A 188 -9.98 -0.66 9.12
C ILE A 188 -11.43 -0.38 9.55
N ASP A 189 -11.82 -0.90 10.71
CA ASP A 189 -13.19 -0.76 11.24
C ASP A 189 -13.56 0.68 11.56
N ASN A 190 -12.64 1.43 12.18
CA ASN A 190 -12.82 2.84 12.50
C ASN A 190 -11.87 3.74 11.69
N PRO A 191 -12.19 4.02 10.40
CA PRO A 191 -11.28 4.77 9.53
C PRO A 191 -11.10 6.23 9.98
N TRP A 192 -12.08 6.81 10.66
CA TRP A 192 -12.03 8.20 11.13
C TRP A 192 -11.03 8.39 12.28
N GLU A 193 -10.96 7.42 13.20
CA GLU A 193 -9.94 7.40 14.25
C GLU A 193 -8.53 7.29 13.64
N ARG A 194 -8.39 6.42 12.64
CA ARG A 194 -7.14 6.25 11.91
C ARG A 194 -6.68 7.55 11.27
N LEU A 195 -7.60 8.32 10.67
CA LEU A 195 -7.30 9.61 10.05
C LEU A 195 -6.89 10.66 11.09
N ARG A 196 -7.56 10.75 12.24
CA ARG A 196 -7.17 11.68 13.32
C ARG A 196 -5.78 11.39 13.87
N ASN A 197 -5.44 10.11 14.03
CA ASN A 197 -4.20 9.67 14.68
C ASN A 197 -3.07 9.36 13.69
N VAL A 198 -3.18 9.80 12.44
CA VAL A 198 -2.12 9.58 11.46
C VAL A 198 -0.88 10.39 11.82
N LYS A 199 0.26 9.71 11.96
CA LYS A 199 1.56 10.36 12.15
C LYS A 199 1.93 11.10 10.88
N LYS A 200 2.21 12.40 11.01
CA LYS A 200 2.69 13.26 9.93
C LYS A 200 4.22 13.15 9.83
N ILE A 201 4.77 13.33 8.62
CA ILE A 201 6.20 13.39 8.38
C ILE A 201 6.68 14.83 8.56
N ASP A 202 7.71 15.04 9.39
CA ASP A 202 8.52 16.25 9.31
C ASP A 202 9.68 16.04 8.34
N ILE A 203 9.73 16.86 7.29
CA ILE A 203 10.78 16.85 6.27
C ILE A 203 11.57 18.16 6.22
N SER A 204 11.63 18.88 7.35
CA SER A 204 12.47 20.07 7.54
C SER A 204 13.89 19.85 7.04
N ASP A 205 14.50 18.72 7.39
CA ASP A 205 15.81 18.27 6.92
C ASP A 205 15.70 17.13 5.89
N TYR A 206 15.17 17.48 4.72
CA TYR A 206 14.98 16.58 3.60
C TYR A 206 16.28 15.85 3.16
N GLN A 207 17.43 16.53 3.28
CA GLN A 207 18.72 15.96 2.89
C GLN A 207 19.16 14.85 3.84
N SER A 208 19.00 15.00 5.17
CA SER A 208 19.33 13.92 6.10
C SER A 208 18.36 12.73 6.01
N LEU A 209 17.10 12.95 5.64
CA LEU A 209 16.13 11.87 5.39
C LEU A 209 16.58 10.96 4.24
N LEU A 210 17.10 11.53 3.15
CA LEU A 210 17.67 10.76 2.04
C LEU A 210 19.08 10.24 2.33
N GLY A 211 19.83 10.93 3.20
CA GLY A 211 21.20 10.57 3.60
C GLY A 211 21.30 9.45 4.64
N ARG A 212 20.19 9.03 5.27
CA ARG A 212 20.13 7.91 6.22
C ARG A 212 20.51 6.58 5.52
N LYS A 213 21.79 6.24 5.56
CA LYS A 213 22.30 4.89 5.19
C LYS A 213 21.75 3.81 6.13
N LYS A 214 21.62 2.59 5.58
CA LYS A 214 21.25 1.33 6.26
C LYS A 214 21.75 1.27 7.71
N ARG A 215 20.84 1.34 8.69
CA ARG A 215 21.15 0.85 10.04
C ARG A 215 21.02 -0.67 10.03
N ASN A 216 22.16 -1.35 10.05
CA ASN A 216 22.22 -2.78 10.32
C ASN A 216 21.66 -3.03 11.73
N SER A 217 20.43 -3.52 11.83
CA SER A 217 19.93 -4.10 13.07
C SER A 217 20.60 -5.46 13.25
N LYS A 218 21.53 -5.53 14.21
CA LYS A 218 22.07 -6.80 14.72
C LYS A 218 20.94 -7.60 15.36
N GLY A 219 20.48 -8.63 14.64
CA GLY A 219 19.68 -9.73 15.18
C GLY A 219 20.54 -10.99 15.19
N THR A 220 20.49 -11.72 16.29
CA THR A 220 21.26 -12.91 16.62
C THR A 220 21.10 -14.05 15.61
N ALA A 221 22.19 -14.81 15.43
CA ALA A 221 22.36 -15.83 14.40
C ALA A 221 21.41 -17.04 14.53
N THR A 222 20.78 -17.43 13.42
CA THR A 222 20.88 -18.77 12.78
C THR A 222 20.04 -18.78 11.50
N ASP A 223 20.62 -19.36 10.43
CA ASP A 223 20.16 -19.40 9.04
C ASP A 223 20.17 -18.09 8.23
N PHE A 224 20.71 -18.16 7.01
CA PHE A 224 20.74 -17.02 6.09
C PHE A 224 19.31 -16.52 5.82
N GLU A 225 18.93 -15.36 6.35
CA GLU A 225 17.68 -14.68 6.00
C GLU A 225 17.76 -14.19 4.56
N ILE A 226 17.34 -15.02 3.61
CA ILE A 226 17.28 -14.67 2.20
C ILE A 226 15.93 -13.98 1.93
N GLY A 227 15.88 -12.66 1.99
CA GLY A 227 14.63 -11.87 1.87
C GLY A 227 14.01 -11.81 0.47
N VAL A 228 14.28 -12.77 -0.41
CA VAL A 228 13.70 -12.84 -1.76
C VAL A 228 12.81 -14.06 -1.91
N LEU A 229 11.65 -13.89 -2.55
CA LEU A 229 10.75 -14.99 -2.89
C LEU A 229 11.41 -15.93 -3.91
N ARG A 230 11.24 -17.24 -3.75
CA ARG A 230 11.68 -18.21 -4.76
C ARG A 230 10.86 -18.03 -6.06
N PRO A 231 11.48 -17.90 -7.23
CA PRO A 231 10.76 -17.71 -8.49
C PRO A 231 9.76 -18.83 -8.83
N CYS A 232 10.06 -20.08 -8.45
CA CYS A 232 9.11 -21.19 -8.63
C CYS A 232 7.85 -21.02 -7.74
N THR A 233 8.01 -20.54 -6.51
CA THR A 233 6.88 -20.24 -5.62
C THR A 233 6.14 -18.98 -6.07
N GLU A 234 6.85 -17.98 -6.59
CA GLU A 234 6.23 -16.81 -7.21
C GLU A 234 5.35 -17.18 -8.41
N LYS A 235 5.86 -18.05 -9.30
CA LYS A 235 5.10 -18.57 -10.44
C LYS A 235 3.85 -19.33 -9.98
N ALA A 236 4.00 -20.19 -8.98
CA ALA A 236 2.89 -20.92 -8.37
C ALA A 236 1.83 -20.00 -7.74
N LEU A 237 2.27 -18.95 -7.02
CA LEU A 237 1.40 -17.96 -6.40
C LEU A 237 0.60 -17.17 -7.45
N LYS A 238 1.18 -16.89 -8.62
CA LYS A 238 0.53 -16.17 -9.72
C LYS A 238 -0.38 -17.07 -10.58
N GLY A 239 -0.02 -18.34 -10.74
CA GLY A 239 -0.67 -19.26 -11.69
C GLY A 239 -1.82 -20.10 -11.12
N GLY A 240 -1.99 -20.15 -9.80
CA GLY A 240 -2.93 -21.09 -9.18
C GLY A 240 -2.45 -22.55 -9.28
N ALA A 241 -3.33 -23.49 -8.94
CA ALA A 241 -3.07 -24.93 -9.01
C ALA A 241 -4.18 -25.71 -9.72
N LYS A 242 -3.76 -26.78 -10.40
CA LYS A 242 -4.63 -27.80 -11.00
C LYS A 242 -5.29 -28.67 -9.93
N LEU A 243 -6.36 -29.36 -10.30
CA LEU A 243 -6.99 -30.38 -9.45
C LEU A 243 -5.94 -31.39 -8.93
N GLY A 244 -6.02 -31.73 -7.64
CA GLY A 244 -5.07 -32.65 -6.98
C GLY A 244 -3.79 -32.03 -6.39
N ALA A 245 -3.33 -30.86 -6.87
CA ALA A 245 -2.08 -30.23 -6.39
C ALA A 245 -2.27 -29.09 -5.36
N ARG A 246 -3.51 -28.64 -5.17
CA ARG A 246 -3.86 -27.41 -4.43
C ARG A 246 -3.39 -27.41 -2.98
N ASN A 247 -3.69 -28.44 -2.18
CA ASN A 247 -3.30 -28.47 -0.76
C ASN A 247 -1.78 -28.37 -0.57
N THR A 248 -1.02 -29.16 -1.33
CA THR A 248 0.44 -29.16 -1.30
C THR A 248 1.02 -27.83 -1.77
N MET A 249 0.50 -27.27 -2.86
CA MET A 249 0.98 -26.00 -3.40
C MET A 249 0.66 -24.82 -2.48
N GLY A 250 -0.55 -24.77 -1.92
CA GLY A 250 -0.95 -23.79 -0.91
C GLY A 250 -0.08 -23.85 0.34
N HIS A 251 0.27 -25.06 0.80
CA HIS A 251 1.18 -25.24 1.93
C HIS A 251 2.59 -24.76 1.62
N ILE A 252 3.13 -25.10 0.44
CA ILE A 252 4.45 -24.62 -0.02
C ILE A 252 4.48 -23.08 -0.07
N ILE A 253 3.42 -22.47 -0.61
CA ILE A 253 3.28 -21.02 -0.66
C ILE A 253 3.30 -20.45 0.76
N CYS A 254 2.48 -20.98 1.68
CA CYS A 254 2.41 -20.47 3.05
C CYS A 254 3.74 -20.61 3.80
N CYS A 255 4.46 -21.71 3.65
CA CYS A 255 5.79 -21.89 4.25
C CYS A 255 6.81 -20.90 3.68
N GLU A 256 6.72 -20.59 2.39
CA GLU A 256 7.59 -19.60 1.76
C GLU A 256 7.28 -18.18 2.22
N LEU A 257 6.00 -17.84 2.38
CA LEU A 257 5.57 -16.56 2.96
C LEU A 257 6.04 -16.43 4.42
N ARG A 258 5.89 -17.49 5.23
CA ARG A 258 6.42 -17.55 6.59
C ARG A 258 7.93 -17.32 6.62
N ARG A 259 8.67 -17.85 5.64
CA ARG A 259 10.12 -17.66 5.49
C ARG A 259 10.52 -16.23 5.17
N LEU A 260 9.65 -15.49 4.51
CA LEU A 260 9.84 -14.07 4.26
C LEU A 260 9.38 -13.20 5.44
N GLY A 261 8.99 -13.82 6.56
CA GLY A 261 8.58 -13.12 7.77
C GLY A 261 7.13 -12.65 7.74
N LEU A 262 6.31 -13.13 6.79
CA LEU A 262 4.88 -12.85 6.82
C LEU A 262 4.24 -13.61 7.99
N SER A 263 3.29 -12.95 8.63
CA SER A 263 2.44 -13.54 9.65
C SER A 263 1.45 -14.53 9.06
N LYS A 264 0.93 -15.41 9.91
CA LYS A 264 -0.12 -16.37 9.56
C LYS A 264 -1.31 -15.69 8.89
N LYS A 265 -1.70 -14.51 9.37
CA LYS A 265 -2.80 -13.74 8.80
C LYS A 265 -2.51 -13.25 7.38
N GLU A 266 -1.32 -12.70 7.14
CA GLU A 266 -0.87 -12.25 5.81
C GLU A 266 -0.79 -13.40 4.81
N ALA A 267 -0.24 -14.54 5.22
CA ALA A 267 -0.26 -15.73 4.38
C ALA A 267 -1.67 -16.27 4.12
N GLY A 268 -2.61 -16.11 5.06
CA GLY A 268 -4.00 -16.46 4.86
C GLY A 268 -4.67 -15.60 3.78
N VAL A 269 -4.38 -14.30 3.73
CA VAL A 269 -4.87 -13.41 2.66
C VAL A 269 -4.26 -13.80 1.32
N ALA A 270 -2.94 -13.99 1.27
CA ALA A 270 -2.24 -14.39 0.05
C ALA A 270 -2.74 -15.76 -0.47
N LEU A 271 -2.95 -16.72 0.43
CA LEU A 271 -3.51 -18.03 0.14
C LEU A 271 -4.95 -17.92 -0.38
N SER A 272 -5.79 -17.05 0.20
CA SER A 272 -7.15 -16.82 -0.27
C SER A 272 -7.18 -16.21 -1.66
N CYS A 273 -6.31 -15.23 -1.93
CA CYS A 273 -6.16 -14.63 -3.24
C CYS A 273 -5.63 -15.64 -4.27
N TRP A 274 -4.66 -16.48 -3.89
CA TRP A 274 -4.16 -17.56 -4.73
C TRP A 274 -5.26 -18.57 -5.08
N ASP A 275 -6.14 -18.91 -4.12
CA ASP A 275 -7.23 -19.86 -4.37
C ASP A 275 -8.24 -19.39 -5.42
N LEU A 276 -8.45 -18.07 -5.56
CA LEU A 276 -9.27 -17.50 -6.64
C LEU A 276 -8.75 -17.86 -8.05
N ARG A 277 -7.47 -18.24 -8.16
CA ARG A 277 -6.78 -18.60 -9.40
C ARG A 277 -6.69 -20.12 -9.62
N ASN A 278 -7.14 -20.92 -8.66
CA ASN A 278 -7.16 -22.37 -8.80
C ASN A 278 -8.23 -22.82 -9.79
N GLU A 279 -7.96 -23.91 -10.51
CA GLU A 279 -8.92 -24.53 -11.45
C GLU A 279 -10.26 -24.84 -10.78
N LYS A 280 -10.19 -25.28 -9.51
CA LYS A 280 -11.33 -25.35 -8.61
C LYS A 280 -10.93 -24.80 -7.24
N ARG A 281 -11.75 -23.90 -6.71
CA ARG A 281 -11.54 -23.29 -5.39
C ARG A 281 -11.57 -24.34 -4.27
N LEU A 282 -10.78 -24.10 -3.24
CA LEU A 282 -10.81 -24.84 -1.99
C LEU A 282 -11.88 -24.26 -1.07
N GLY A 283 -12.42 -25.09 -0.17
CA GLY A 283 -13.32 -24.60 0.87
C GLY A 283 -12.59 -23.77 1.91
N LYS A 284 -13.30 -22.86 2.60
CA LYS A 284 -12.73 -22.07 3.72
C LYS A 284 -12.03 -22.95 4.78
N LYS A 285 -12.62 -24.11 5.08
CA LYS A 285 -12.06 -25.09 6.03
C LYS A 285 -10.71 -25.67 5.55
N GLU A 286 -10.56 -25.90 4.25
CA GLU A 286 -9.32 -26.43 3.67
C GLU A 286 -8.21 -25.37 3.67
N LEU A 287 -8.54 -24.14 3.26
CA LEU A 287 -7.60 -23.00 3.32
C LEU A 287 -7.10 -22.77 4.75
N TYR A 288 -7.99 -22.84 5.73
CA TYR A 288 -7.62 -22.75 7.14
C TYR A 288 -6.65 -23.87 7.54
N LYS A 289 -6.94 -25.14 7.19
CA LYS A 289 -6.05 -26.28 7.50
C LYS A 289 -4.66 -26.13 6.89
N ILE A 290 -4.57 -25.69 5.63
CA ILE A 290 -3.29 -25.42 4.96
C ILE A 290 -2.49 -24.37 5.74
N LEU A 291 -3.17 -23.29 6.13
CA LEU A 291 -2.55 -22.17 6.82
C LEU A 291 -2.09 -22.55 8.24
N GLU A 292 -2.92 -23.28 8.98
CA GLU A 292 -2.58 -23.86 10.28
C GLU A 292 -1.32 -24.72 10.18
N SER A 293 -1.32 -25.67 9.24
CA SER A 293 -0.19 -26.58 9.02
C SER A 293 1.11 -25.82 8.75
N ALA A 294 1.08 -24.81 7.87
CA ALA A 294 2.28 -24.05 7.50
C ALA A 294 2.83 -23.16 8.63
N TYR A 295 1.98 -22.74 9.58
CA TYR A 295 2.33 -21.82 10.67
C TYR A 295 2.40 -22.47 12.05
N SER A 296 2.03 -23.74 12.18
CA SER A 296 2.24 -24.53 13.38
C SER A 296 3.70 -24.97 13.51
N GLY A 297 4.14 -25.21 14.75
CA GLY A 297 5.45 -25.77 15.07
C GLY A 297 6.64 -24.98 14.50
N ASP A 298 7.77 -25.68 14.34
CA ASP A 298 8.95 -25.11 13.71
C ASP A 298 8.72 -24.81 12.22
N GLN A 299 9.46 -23.84 11.71
CA GLN A 299 9.32 -23.43 10.33
C GLN A 299 9.74 -24.56 9.38
N TYR A 300 8.76 -25.14 8.69
CA TYR A 300 9.03 -26.15 7.67
C TYR A 300 9.73 -25.58 6.44
N LYS A 301 10.93 -26.08 6.14
CA LYS A 301 11.78 -25.61 5.03
C LYS A 301 11.76 -26.59 3.86
N TYR A 302 11.11 -26.21 2.76
CA TYR A 302 11.15 -27.00 1.54
C TYR A 302 12.52 -26.92 0.85
N SER A 303 13.15 -28.06 0.58
CA SER A 303 14.33 -28.15 -0.28
C SER A 303 13.96 -27.99 -1.76
N CYS A 304 14.92 -27.58 -2.60
CA CYS A 304 14.70 -27.51 -4.05
C CYS A 304 14.31 -28.88 -4.65
N SER A 305 14.82 -29.99 -4.11
CA SER A 305 14.46 -31.34 -4.56
C SER A 305 13.00 -31.66 -4.28
N ARG A 306 12.47 -31.27 -3.10
CA ARG A 306 11.05 -31.43 -2.78
C ARG A 306 10.18 -30.48 -3.59
N LEU A 307 10.58 -29.22 -3.77
CA LEU A 307 9.81 -28.24 -4.55
C LEU A 307 9.62 -28.66 -6.00
N LYS A 308 10.65 -29.22 -6.65
CA LYS A 308 10.59 -29.66 -8.06
C LYS A 308 9.53 -30.73 -8.33
N LYS A 309 9.07 -31.46 -7.31
CA LYS A 309 7.99 -32.45 -7.45
C LYS A 309 6.61 -31.82 -7.62
N THR A 310 6.47 -30.54 -7.27
CA THR A 310 5.17 -29.85 -7.21
C THR A 310 5.17 -28.52 -7.96
N LEU A 311 6.30 -27.83 -8.02
CA LEU A 311 6.47 -26.53 -8.65
C LEU A 311 7.39 -26.62 -9.87
N GLU A 312 7.09 -25.82 -10.87
CA GLU A 312 7.94 -25.64 -12.04
C GLU A 312 9.20 -24.84 -11.67
N CYS A 313 10.37 -25.42 -11.93
CA CYS A 313 11.66 -24.83 -11.56
C CYS A 313 12.24 -24.00 -12.70
N VAL A 314 12.68 -22.78 -12.40
CA VAL A 314 13.29 -21.86 -13.38
C VAL A 314 14.77 -22.14 -13.71
N GLY A 315 15.34 -23.20 -13.12
CA GLY A 315 16.77 -23.51 -13.22
C GLY A 315 17.63 -22.76 -12.20
N ARG A 316 18.81 -23.29 -11.87
CA ARG A 316 19.69 -22.70 -10.83
C ARG A 316 20.25 -21.33 -11.25
N GLU A 317 20.53 -21.17 -12.53
CA GLU A 317 21.14 -19.96 -13.09
C GLU A 317 20.18 -18.77 -13.07
N ASN A 318 18.88 -19.02 -13.33
CA ASN A 318 17.84 -17.98 -13.32
C ASN A 318 17.13 -17.83 -11.96
N CYS A 319 17.54 -18.59 -10.95
CA CYS A 319 16.90 -18.55 -9.64
C CYS A 319 17.52 -17.47 -8.76
N ARG A 320 16.86 -16.31 -8.68
CA ARG A 320 17.28 -15.18 -7.82
C ARG A 320 17.54 -15.58 -6.37
N PHE A 321 16.76 -16.51 -5.82
CA PHE A 321 17.00 -17.04 -4.47
C PHE A 321 18.37 -17.74 -4.35
N ILE A 322 18.74 -18.57 -5.33
CA ILE A 322 20.04 -19.27 -5.31
C ILE A 322 21.20 -18.30 -5.55
N GLN A 323 21.02 -17.32 -6.42
CA GLN A 323 21.99 -16.25 -6.63
C GLN A 323 22.25 -15.49 -5.32
N GLU A 324 21.20 -15.15 -4.58
CA GLU A 324 21.28 -14.44 -3.31
C GLU A 324 21.94 -15.30 -2.21
N VAL A 325 21.62 -16.60 -2.15
CA VAL A 325 22.31 -17.54 -1.25
C VAL A 325 23.81 -17.58 -1.55
N ARG A 326 24.20 -17.68 -2.83
CA ARG A 326 25.61 -17.70 -3.24
C ARG A 326 26.31 -16.38 -2.88
N ARG A 327 25.65 -15.24 -3.10
CA ARG A 327 26.17 -13.92 -2.75
C ARG A 327 26.46 -13.83 -1.24
N LYS A 328 25.49 -14.18 -0.39
CA LYS A 328 25.67 -14.13 1.07
C LYS A 328 26.73 -15.12 1.58
N LYS A 329 26.87 -16.29 0.96
CA LYS A 329 27.96 -17.23 1.29
C LYS A 329 29.34 -16.64 1.00
N LYS A 330 29.52 -16.06 -0.19
CA LYS A 330 30.77 -15.38 -0.58
C LYS A 330 31.11 -14.19 0.33
N GLU A 331 30.11 -13.44 0.79
CA GLU A 331 30.32 -12.32 1.71
C GLU A 331 30.83 -12.77 3.08
N ARG A 332 30.35 -13.92 3.55
CA ARG A 332 30.78 -14.51 4.82
C ARG A 332 32.17 -15.14 4.73
N GLU A 333 32.52 -15.75 3.60
CA GLU A 333 33.88 -16.28 3.37
C GLU A 333 34.95 -15.18 3.28
N LYS A 334 34.53 -13.93 3.07
CA LYS A 334 35.39 -12.74 3.02
C LYS A 334 35.39 -11.90 4.30
N SER A 335 34.56 -12.27 5.30
CA SER A 335 34.42 -11.57 6.58
C SER A 335 35.14 -12.33 7.69
#